data_AF-A0A3E2N0U9-F1
#
_entry.id   AF-A0A3E2N0U9-F1
#
_cell.length_a   1.000
_cell.length_b   1.000
_cell.length_c   1.000
_cell.angle_alpha   90.00
_cell.angle_beta   90.00
_cell.angle_gamma   90.00
#
_symmetry.space_group_name_H-M   'P 1'
#
loop_
_entity.id
_entity.type
_entity.pdbx_description
1 polymer ?
#
loop_
_entity_poly.entity_id
_entity_poly.type
_entity_poly.pdbx_seq_one_letter_code
_entity_poly.pdbx_strand_id
1 'polypeptide(L)'
;MLAWVVSARTAAGVGAQAGRLLEFVRAGRELDAGDVGYSLVTTRSLFEHRAVVVGADRDELLAGLAEVVEGRPGVGVASGVAMPGGKTVFVFPGQGAQWLGMGRELCAGYPVFGAAFDAVVAELDRHLARPLREVVWGADAELLNTTEFAQPALFAVEVALYRLLESWGMRPGLVMGHSVGELSAAHVSGVLDLADAALLVVMRGRLMQALPDGGAMYAVQAGEQELRPLLGEQVSVAAVNGPGSVVLSGAREAVSVIADRLAAQGRRVRRLAVSHAFHSALMEPMLEQFRAVADEVYAGRPAIPVISNVTGQLVAEDYGSADYWVRHIREAVRFADSVAFAHSAGATRFVEVGPAGGLTSLIEESLAQASVVAVPTLRKDRPEPFAVVGAVAQAFVRGAGVDWASVLAGCGGQRVGLPTYAFAHERFWLADRFGVGQQVCVGQVLADEAGPGAHEAAGAAVGQGFAARLQGLSDAEQQAAVLAMVCEHTAAVLGRDGAAQLDAGQAFSDAGLTSLSAVELRNRLKTLTGVTLSATTAFDYPTPTQLADHLLSHLHHQNPPHRGNTFSHHRLRLPHPNPTSRSPAIAPTPPKPHRCNARTRSSRCAH
;
A
#
# COMPACT_ATOMS: atom_id res chain seq x y z
N MET A 1 -12.44 -7.18 -21.37
CA MET A 1 -12.56 -7.55 -19.94
C MET A 1 -13.40 -6.49 -19.27
N LEU A 2 -14.43 -6.88 -18.52
CA LEU A 2 -15.33 -5.97 -17.82
C LEU A 2 -15.08 -6.02 -16.31
N ALA A 3 -15.48 -4.95 -15.61
CA ALA A 3 -15.42 -4.89 -14.16
C ALA A 3 -16.64 -4.16 -13.58
N TRP A 4 -17.24 -4.74 -12.53
CA TRP A 4 -18.32 -4.11 -11.76
C TRP A 4 -17.82 -3.76 -10.37
N VAL A 5 -17.76 -2.47 -10.07
CA VAL A 5 -17.30 -1.93 -8.79
C VAL A 5 -18.50 -1.67 -7.89
N VAL A 6 -18.48 -2.25 -6.70
CA VAL A 6 -19.48 -2.04 -5.64
C VAL A 6 -18.78 -1.54 -4.39
N SER A 7 -19.36 -0.55 -3.70
CA SER A 7 -18.82 -0.10 -2.43
C SER A 7 -19.90 0.34 -1.46
N ALA A 8 -19.59 0.26 -0.17
CA ALA A 8 -20.46 0.67 0.92
C ALA A 8 -19.66 1.12 2.16
N ARG A 9 -20.37 1.70 3.13
CA ARG A 9 -19.81 2.11 4.43
C ARG A 9 -19.55 0.94 5.39
N THR A 10 -20.08 -0.24 5.09
CA THR A 10 -19.91 -1.45 5.92
C THR A 10 -19.76 -2.68 5.04
N ALA A 11 -19.18 -3.75 5.59
CA ALA A 11 -19.06 -5.03 4.89
C ALA A 11 -20.43 -5.61 4.50
N ALA A 12 -21.40 -5.57 5.42
CA ALA A 12 -22.78 -5.99 5.14
C ALA A 12 -23.45 -5.13 4.06
N GLY A 13 -23.13 -3.82 4.01
CA GLY A 13 -23.61 -2.91 2.98
C GLY A 13 -23.12 -3.28 1.57
N VAL A 14 -21.90 -3.81 1.44
CA VAL A 14 -21.38 -4.29 0.15
C VAL A 14 -22.21 -5.48 -0.34
N GLY A 15 -22.47 -6.46 0.51
CA GLY A 15 -23.32 -7.62 0.19
C GLY A 15 -24.75 -7.19 -0.19
N ALA A 16 -25.35 -6.29 0.58
CA ALA A 16 -26.68 -5.76 0.29
C ALA A 16 -26.74 -4.98 -1.03
N GLN A 17 -25.72 -4.16 -1.33
CA GLN A 17 -25.64 -3.43 -2.58
C GLN A 17 -25.42 -4.36 -3.79
N ALA A 18 -24.56 -5.38 -3.63
CA ALA A 18 -24.34 -6.41 -4.64
C ALA A 18 -25.64 -7.19 -4.93
N GLY A 19 -26.41 -7.54 -3.88
CA GLY A 19 -27.69 -8.23 -4.01
C GLY A 19 -28.73 -7.41 -4.78
N ARG A 20 -28.88 -6.12 -4.45
CA ARG A 20 -29.77 -5.21 -5.20
C ARG A 20 -29.37 -5.08 -6.67
N LEU A 21 -28.06 -4.97 -6.94
CA LEU A 21 -27.57 -4.91 -8.32
C LEU A 21 -27.83 -6.22 -9.07
N LEU A 22 -27.58 -7.36 -8.44
CA LEU A 22 -27.81 -8.68 -9.00
C LEU A 22 -29.28 -8.90 -9.39
N GLU A 23 -30.22 -8.57 -8.50
CA GLU A 23 -31.66 -8.65 -8.77
C GLU A 23 -32.07 -7.73 -9.92
N PHE A 24 -31.58 -6.48 -9.91
CA PHE A 24 -31.89 -5.49 -10.93
C PHE A 24 -31.42 -5.91 -12.32
N VAL A 25 -30.16 -6.36 -12.44
CA VAL A 25 -29.61 -6.77 -13.75
C VAL A 25 -30.25 -8.07 -14.24
N ARG A 26 -30.63 -8.99 -13.34
CA ARG A 26 -31.39 -10.21 -13.71
C ARG A 26 -32.78 -9.88 -14.25
N ALA A 27 -33.46 -8.89 -13.67
CA ALA A 27 -34.77 -8.44 -14.13
C ALA A 27 -34.68 -7.68 -15.47
N GLY A 28 -33.67 -6.83 -15.65
CA GLY A 28 -33.42 -6.05 -16.85
C GLY A 28 -32.61 -6.80 -17.92
N ARG A 29 -33.24 -7.77 -18.60
CA ARG A 29 -32.56 -8.66 -19.58
C ARG A 29 -31.87 -7.96 -20.76
N GLU A 30 -32.18 -6.69 -21.02
CA GLU A 30 -31.58 -5.89 -22.11
C GLU A 30 -30.44 -4.98 -21.67
N LEU A 31 -30.05 -4.99 -20.38
CA LEU A 31 -28.93 -4.16 -19.91
C LEU A 31 -27.60 -4.74 -20.36
N ASP A 32 -26.86 -3.94 -21.14
CA ASP A 32 -25.48 -4.25 -21.51
C ASP A 32 -24.57 -4.25 -20.26
N ALA A 33 -23.68 -5.24 -20.17
CA ALA A 33 -22.82 -5.40 -19.01
C ALA A 33 -21.74 -4.31 -18.91
N GLY A 34 -21.28 -3.79 -20.04
CA GLY A 34 -20.38 -2.63 -20.12
C GLY A 34 -21.04 -1.35 -19.64
N ASP A 35 -22.29 -1.10 -20.04
CA ASP A 35 -23.09 0.04 -19.57
C ASP A 35 -23.28 0.02 -18.04
N VAL A 36 -23.56 -1.16 -17.47
CA VAL A 36 -23.65 -1.33 -16.01
C VAL A 36 -22.32 -0.99 -15.34
N GLY A 37 -21.21 -1.54 -15.83
CA GLY A 37 -19.86 -1.29 -15.27
C GLY A 37 -19.47 0.19 -15.35
N TYR A 38 -19.68 0.81 -16.50
CA TYR A 38 -19.42 2.24 -16.71
C TYR A 38 -20.28 3.12 -15.80
N SER A 39 -21.56 2.77 -15.63
CA SER A 39 -22.46 3.50 -14.76
C SER A 39 -22.07 3.38 -13.29
N LEU A 40 -21.62 2.21 -12.84
CA LEU A 40 -21.14 2.00 -11.46
C LEU A 40 -19.98 2.94 -11.12
N VAL A 41 -19.03 3.11 -12.04
CA VAL A 41 -17.80 3.87 -11.76
C VAL A 41 -17.94 5.38 -12.01
N THR A 42 -18.89 5.80 -12.86
CA THR A 42 -19.10 7.21 -13.19
C THR A 42 -20.26 7.90 -12.46
N THR A 43 -21.15 7.13 -11.82
CA THR A 43 -22.36 7.69 -11.19
C THR A 43 -22.52 7.35 -9.71
N ARG A 44 -21.67 6.48 -9.13
CA ARG A 44 -21.75 6.09 -7.72
C ARG A 44 -20.61 6.69 -6.91
N SER A 45 -20.93 7.07 -5.68
CA SER A 45 -19.92 7.43 -4.69
C SER A 45 -19.10 6.20 -4.32
N LEU A 46 -17.80 6.40 -4.12
CA LEU A 46 -16.88 5.37 -3.70
C LEU A 46 -16.69 5.40 -2.17
N PHE A 47 -16.88 4.26 -1.52
CA PHE A 47 -16.70 4.06 -0.09
C PHE A 47 -15.53 3.12 0.24
N GLU A 48 -15.26 2.96 1.53
CA GLU A 48 -14.12 2.22 2.08
C GLU A 48 -14.27 0.69 1.98
N HIS A 49 -15.46 0.12 2.19
CA HIS A 49 -15.69 -1.29 1.92
C HIS A 49 -15.99 -1.47 0.44
N ARG A 50 -15.18 -2.26 -0.26
CA ARG A 50 -15.20 -2.38 -1.72
C ARG A 50 -15.25 -3.84 -2.13
N ALA A 51 -15.98 -4.10 -3.19
CA ALA A 51 -15.89 -5.31 -3.99
C ALA A 51 -15.77 -4.93 -5.47
N VAL A 52 -15.00 -5.72 -6.21
CA VAL A 52 -14.88 -5.61 -7.66
C VAL A 52 -15.05 -7.01 -8.23
N VAL A 53 -15.97 -7.14 -9.17
CA VAL A 53 -16.20 -8.37 -9.93
C VAL A 53 -15.64 -8.18 -11.33
N VAL A 54 -14.74 -9.06 -11.77
CA VAL A 54 -14.08 -9.04 -13.07
C VAL A 54 -14.57 -10.24 -13.87
N GLY A 55 -14.99 -10.01 -15.12
CA GLY A 55 -15.51 -11.07 -15.99
C GLY A 55 -15.44 -10.70 -17.48
N ALA A 56 -15.42 -11.72 -18.32
CA ALA A 56 -15.45 -11.59 -19.77
C ALA A 56 -16.85 -11.25 -20.31
N ASP A 57 -17.89 -11.72 -19.62
CA ASP A 57 -19.28 -11.54 -20.02
C ASP A 57 -20.22 -11.30 -18.84
N ARG A 58 -21.50 -11.10 -19.16
CA ARG A 58 -22.57 -10.83 -18.19
C ARG A 58 -22.77 -11.97 -17.18
N ASP A 59 -22.64 -13.22 -17.61
CA ASP A 59 -22.95 -14.37 -16.75
C ASP A 59 -21.86 -14.56 -15.70
N GLU A 60 -20.58 -14.38 -16.08
CA GLU A 60 -19.46 -14.35 -15.14
C GLU A 60 -19.60 -13.22 -14.10
N LEU A 61 -20.01 -12.02 -14.54
CA LEU A 61 -20.21 -10.88 -13.64
C LEU A 61 -21.39 -11.09 -12.67
N LEU A 62 -22.47 -11.72 -13.12
CA LEU A 62 -23.61 -12.07 -12.26
C LEU A 62 -23.25 -13.18 -11.26
N ALA A 63 -22.45 -14.17 -11.67
CA ALA A 63 -21.93 -15.20 -10.78
C ALA A 63 -21.05 -14.59 -9.68
N GLY A 64 -20.11 -13.71 -10.06
CA GLY A 64 -19.25 -13.04 -9.08
C GLY A 64 -20.02 -12.09 -8.15
N LEU A 65 -21.09 -11.42 -8.60
CA LEU A 65 -21.96 -10.67 -7.67
C LEU A 65 -22.65 -11.59 -6.66
N ALA A 66 -23.11 -12.78 -7.09
CA ALA A 66 -23.69 -13.76 -6.17
C ALA A 66 -22.66 -14.21 -5.12
N GLU A 67 -21.39 -14.39 -5.51
CA GLU A 67 -20.30 -14.70 -4.59
C GLU A 67 -20.05 -13.57 -3.56
N VAL A 68 -20.13 -12.31 -4.00
CA VAL A 68 -20.06 -11.14 -3.08
C VAL A 68 -21.23 -11.14 -2.09
N VAL A 69 -22.45 -11.45 -2.55
CA VAL A 69 -23.64 -11.53 -1.68
C VAL A 69 -23.48 -12.62 -0.62
N GLU A 70 -22.96 -13.77 -1.01
CA GLU A 70 -22.72 -14.92 -0.12
C GLU A 70 -21.49 -14.74 0.78
N GLY A 71 -20.67 -13.71 0.56
CA GLY A 71 -19.44 -13.47 1.32
C GLY A 71 -18.36 -14.54 1.09
N ARG A 72 -18.41 -15.25 -0.03
CA ARG A 72 -17.50 -16.34 -0.39
C ARG A 72 -16.40 -15.84 -1.34
N PRO A 73 -15.19 -16.43 -1.30
CA PRO A 73 -14.15 -16.12 -2.27
C PRO A 73 -14.57 -16.59 -3.68
N GLY A 74 -14.25 -15.77 -4.67
CA GLY A 74 -14.53 -16.01 -6.09
C GLY A 74 -13.31 -15.73 -6.95
N VAL A 75 -13.14 -16.45 -8.06
CA VAL A 75 -11.95 -16.31 -8.93
C VAL A 75 -11.85 -14.89 -9.53
N GLY A 76 -12.99 -14.31 -9.90
CA GLY A 76 -13.10 -12.94 -10.43
C GLY A 76 -13.48 -11.90 -9.39
N VAL A 77 -13.46 -12.21 -8.09
CA VAL A 77 -13.94 -11.33 -7.03
C VAL A 77 -12.79 -10.84 -6.16
N ALA A 78 -12.60 -9.52 -6.13
CA ALA A 78 -11.75 -8.86 -5.16
C ALA A 78 -12.63 -8.13 -4.15
N SER A 79 -12.47 -8.41 -2.85
CA SER A 79 -13.20 -7.74 -1.77
C SER A 79 -12.24 -7.29 -0.68
N GLY A 80 -12.46 -6.11 -0.12
CA GLY A 80 -11.56 -5.55 0.87
C GLY A 80 -12.06 -4.25 1.48
N VAL A 81 -11.24 -3.73 2.39
CA VAL A 81 -11.41 -2.42 3.00
C VAL A 81 -10.24 -1.55 2.58
N ALA A 82 -10.55 -0.41 1.97
CA ALA A 82 -9.56 0.57 1.58
C ALA A 82 -9.04 1.30 2.81
N MET A 83 -7.78 1.07 3.14
CA MET A 83 -7.10 1.74 4.25
C MET A 83 -6.43 3.01 3.73
N PRO A 84 -6.81 4.21 4.22
CA PRO A 84 -6.17 5.46 3.81
C PRO A 84 -4.67 5.47 4.16
N GLY A 85 -3.87 6.16 3.35
CA GLY A 85 -2.49 6.55 3.73
C GLY A 85 -1.37 5.54 3.45
N GLY A 86 -1.66 4.27 3.17
CA GLY A 86 -0.62 3.32 2.75
C GLY A 86 -0.01 3.70 1.40
N LYS A 87 1.25 3.32 1.12
CA LYS A 87 1.89 3.48 -0.20
C LYS A 87 1.74 2.23 -1.06
N THR A 88 1.70 2.44 -2.38
CA THR A 88 1.79 1.37 -3.38
C THR A 88 3.23 1.29 -3.88
N VAL A 89 3.78 0.09 -3.94
CA VAL A 89 5.11 -0.21 -4.50
C VAL A 89 4.91 -0.97 -5.80
N PHE A 90 5.56 -0.53 -6.87
CA PHE A 90 5.70 -1.35 -8.07
C PHE A 90 7.01 -2.11 -8.02
N VAL A 91 6.92 -3.42 -8.21
CA VAL A 91 8.02 -4.36 -8.06
C VAL A 91 8.25 -5.04 -9.41
N PHE A 92 9.44 -4.89 -9.98
CA PHE A 92 9.78 -5.42 -11.30
C PHE A 92 10.55 -6.74 -11.17
N PRO A 93 10.06 -7.86 -11.72
CA PRO A 93 10.71 -9.16 -11.58
C PRO A 93 12.05 -9.26 -12.30
N GLY A 94 12.78 -10.34 -11.96
CA GLY A 94 14.06 -10.67 -12.58
C GLY A 94 13.93 -11.80 -13.61
N GLN A 95 15.08 -12.22 -14.14
CA GLN A 95 15.18 -13.36 -15.05
C GLN A 95 14.60 -14.64 -14.43
N GLY A 96 13.83 -15.39 -15.23
CA GLY A 96 13.10 -16.59 -14.84
C GLY A 96 11.58 -16.42 -14.81
N ALA A 97 11.08 -15.19 -14.94
CA ALA A 97 9.64 -14.90 -15.03
C ALA A 97 9.07 -15.02 -16.45
N GLN A 98 9.91 -14.99 -17.48
CA GLN A 98 9.51 -14.98 -18.88
C GLN A 98 8.83 -16.29 -19.33
N TRP A 99 7.89 -16.18 -20.27
CA TRP A 99 7.28 -17.32 -20.95
C TRP A 99 6.82 -16.93 -22.37
N LEU A 100 6.80 -17.91 -23.29
CA LEU A 100 6.42 -17.67 -24.68
C LEU A 100 4.99 -17.13 -24.79
N GLY A 101 4.82 -16.05 -25.55
CA GLY A 101 3.52 -15.42 -25.79
C GLY A 101 3.15 -14.31 -24.81
N MET A 102 3.96 -14.06 -23.77
CA MET A 102 3.66 -13.00 -22.80
C MET A 102 3.48 -11.63 -23.47
N GLY A 103 2.49 -10.89 -22.99
CA GLY A 103 2.07 -9.58 -23.49
C GLY A 103 1.31 -9.61 -24.81
N ARG A 104 1.07 -10.77 -25.43
CA ARG A 104 0.43 -10.84 -26.76
C ARG A 104 -1.05 -10.45 -26.70
N GLU A 105 -1.79 -10.97 -25.72
CA GLU A 105 -3.21 -10.64 -25.57
C GLU A 105 -3.37 -9.17 -25.17
N LEU A 106 -2.46 -8.65 -24.35
CA LEU A 106 -2.47 -7.24 -23.98
C LEU A 106 -2.15 -6.32 -25.16
N CYS A 107 -1.20 -6.67 -26.04
CA CYS A 107 -0.95 -5.90 -27.26
C CYS A 107 -2.20 -5.81 -28.15
N ALA A 108 -2.95 -6.90 -28.26
CA ALA A 108 -4.17 -6.93 -29.07
C ALA A 108 -5.34 -6.17 -28.41
N GLY A 109 -5.47 -6.25 -27.09
CA GLY A 109 -6.63 -5.73 -26.35
C GLY A 109 -6.49 -4.31 -25.80
N TYR A 110 -5.27 -3.81 -25.59
CA TYR A 110 -5.01 -2.55 -24.89
C TYR A 110 -4.03 -1.66 -25.67
N PRO A 111 -4.52 -0.63 -26.40
CA PRO A 111 -3.68 0.21 -27.25
C PRO A 111 -2.49 0.88 -26.55
N VAL A 112 -2.63 1.29 -25.28
CA VAL A 112 -1.53 1.87 -24.49
C VAL A 112 -0.41 0.85 -24.27
N PHE A 113 -0.77 -0.39 -23.96
CA PHE A 113 0.20 -1.48 -23.81
C PHE A 113 0.88 -1.77 -25.14
N GLY A 114 0.11 -1.95 -26.21
CA GLY A 114 0.65 -2.22 -27.55
C GLY A 114 1.62 -1.15 -28.02
N ALA A 115 1.25 0.13 -27.92
CA ALA A 115 2.11 1.24 -28.31
C ALA A 115 3.40 1.32 -27.47
N ALA A 116 3.31 1.08 -26.15
CA ALA A 116 4.48 1.06 -25.28
C ALA A 116 5.39 -0.13 -25.58
N PHE A 117 4.83 -1.33 -25.78
CA PHE A 117 5.59 -2.52 -26.14
C PHE A 117 6.31 -2.34 -27.48
N ASP A 118 5.61 -1.80 -28.49
CA ASP A 118 6.18 -1.52 -29.81
C ASP A 118 7.34 -0.52 -29.75
N ALA A 119 7.20 0.55 -28.96
CA ALA A 119 8.26 1.53 -28.76
C ALA A 119 9.49 0.93 -28.07
N VAL A 120 9.29 0.10 -27.04
CA VAL A 120 10.40 -0.55 -26.32
C VAL A 120 11.10 -1.57 -27.22
N VAL A 121 10.34 -2.41 -27.93
CA VAL A 121 10.88 -3.37 -28.89
C VAL A 121 11.69 -2.67 -29.99
N ALA A 122 11.20 -1.54 -30.50
CA ALA A 122 11.90 -0.78 -31.53
C ALA A 122 13.29 -0.30 -31.07
N GLU A 123 13.44 0.10 -29.80
CA GLU A 123 14.75 0.48 -29.25
C GLU A 123 15.64 -0.74 -28.94
N LEU A 124 15.08 -1.82 -28.38
CA LEU A 124 15.84 -3.06 -28.11
C LEU A 124 16.37 -3.71 -29.40
N ASP A 125 15.56 -3.73 -30.45
CA ASP A 125 15.90 -4.35 -31.74
C ASP A 125 17.03 -3.63 -32.48
N ARG A 126 17.39 -2.40 -32.08
CA ARG A 126 18.59 -1.70 -32.59
C ARG A 126 19.89 -2.38 -32.16
N HIS A 127 19.84 -3.14 -31.06
CA HIS A 127 21.00 -3.74 -30.41
C HIS A 127 20.97 -5.27 -30.43
N LEU A 128 19.80 -5.87 -30.68
CA LEU A 128 19.62 -7.33 -30.74
C LEU A 128 19.98 -7.91 -32.10
N ALA A 129 20.47 -9.16 -32.09
CA ALA A 129 20.78 -9.89 -33.32
C ALA A 129 19.52 -10.42 -34.04
N ARG A 130 18.38 -10.49 -33.35
CA ARG A 130 17.10 -10.98 -33.86
C ARG A 130 15.97 -10.11 -33.33
N PRO A 131 14.87 -9.92 -34.10
CA PRO A 131 13.71 -9.18 -33.63
C PRO A 131 13.14 -9.82 -32.36
N LEU A 132 13.03 -9.03 -31.29
CA LEU A 132 12.60 -9.52 -29.98
C LEU A 132 11.21 -10.14 -30.03
N ARG A 133 10.31 -9.55 -30.82
CA ARG A 133 8.94 -10.06 -30.99
C ARG A 133 8.92 -11.49 -31.51
N GLU A 134 9.77 -11.84 -32.47
CA GLU A 134 9.85 -13.20 -33.00
C GLU A 134 10.32 -14.22 -31.96
N VAL A 135 11.15 -13.78 -31.00
CA VAL A 135 11.61 -14.64 -29.90
C VAL A 135 10.53 -14.78 -28.84
N VAL A 136 9.98 -13.68 -28.35
CA VAL A 136 8.96 -13.67 -27.28
C VAL A 136 7.68 -14.37 -27.73
N TRP A 137 7.31 -14.23 -29.00
CA TRP A 137 6.09 -14.79 -29.58
C TRP A 137 6.35 -16.00 -30.50
N GLY A 138 7.57 -16.50 -30.52
CA GLY A 138 7.97 -17.68 -31.26
C GLY A 138 7.54 -18.99 -30.58
N ALA A 139 8.18 -20.07 -31.01
CA ALA A 139 7.97 -21.43 -30.47
C ALA A 139 9.19 -21.95 -29.69
N ASP A 140 10.31 -21.23 -29.69
CA ASP A 140 11.57 -21.67 -29.07
C ASP A 140 11.72 -21.08 -27.67
N ALA A 141 11.31 -21.86 -26.66
CA ALA A 141 11.42 -21.45 -25.26
C ALA A 141 12.88 -21.42 -24.78
N GLU A 142 13.76 -22.26 -25.33
CA GLU A 142 15.16 -22.30 -24.94
C GLU A 142 15.87 -21.02 -25.40
N LEU A 143 15.57 -20.56 -26.62
CA LEU A 143 16.05 -19.26 -27.10
C LEU A 143 15.58 -18.11 -26.22
N LEU A 144 14.29 -18.04 -25.87
CA LEU A 144 13.77 -17.01 -24.96
C LEU A 144 14.44 -17.08 -23.58
N ASN A 145 14.83 -18.28 -23.13
CA ASN A 145 15.49 -18.49 -21.85
C ASN A 145 17.00 -18.19 -21.86
N THR A 146 17.60 -17.93 -23.03
CA THR A 146 18.96 -17.37 -23.09
C THR A 146 18.99 -16.00 -22.44
N THR A 147 20.09 -15.67 -21.77
CA THR A 147 20.23 -14.42 -21.03
C THR A 147 20.16 -13.19 -21.94
N GLU A 148 20.62 -13.34 -23.19
CA GLU A 148 20.57 -12.28 -24.21
C GLU A 148 19.15 -11.88 -24.61
N PHE A 149 18.16 -12.79 -24.56
CA PHE A 149 16.77 -12.50 -24.92
C PHE A 149 15.85 -12.38 -23.71
N ALA A 150 16.07 -13.16 -22.64
CA ALA A 150 15.24 -13.13 -21.45
C ALA A 150 15.19 -11.74 -20.81
N GLN A 151 16.35 -11.08 -20.70
CA GLN A 151 16.46 -9.75 -20.06
C GLN A 151 15.73 -8.66 -20.86
N PRO A 152 15.98 -8.47 -22.17
CA PRO A 152 15.20 -7.56 -23.02
C PRO A 152 13.70 -7.88 -23.04
N ALA A 153 13.33 -9.16 -23.11
CA ALA A 153 11.93 -9.57 -23.15
C ALA A 153 11.17 -9.17 -21.88
N LEU A 154 11.79 -9.36 -20.71
CA LEU A 154 11.24 -8.92 -19.43
C LEU A 154 11.08 -7.41 -19.40
N PHE A 155 12.15 -6.66 -19.71
CA PHE A 155 12.11 -5.20 -19.76
C PHE A 155 10.97 -4.66 -20.66
N ALA A 156 10.78 -5.24 -21.85
CA ALA A 156 9.71 -4.85 -22.76
C ALA A 156 8.31 -5.01 -22.16
N VAL A 157 8.03 -6.18 -21.55
CA VAL A 157 6.72 -6.46 -20.93
C VAL A 157 6.51 -5.61 -19.68
N GLU A 158 7.54 -5.48 -18.84
CA GLU A 158 7.50 -4.72 -17.60
C GLU A 158 7.22 -3.23 -17.83
N VAL A 159 7.91 -2.61 -18.78
CA VAL A 159 7.70 -1.20 -19.15
C VAL A 159 6.32 -1.01 -19.79
N ALA A 160 5.88 -1.91 -20.66
CA ALA A 160 4.55 -1.84 -21.27
C ALA A 160 3.41 -2.00 -20.23
N LEU A 161 3.56 -2.94 -19.28
CA LEU A 161 2.64 -3.09 -18.15
C LEU A 161 2.61 -1.84 -17.29
N TYR A 162 3.78 -1.25 -16.98
CA TYR A 162 3.85 0.00 -16.23
C TYR A 162 3.05 1.12 -16.91
N ARG A 163 3.22 1.32 -18.22
CA ARG A 163 2.48 2.35 -18.99
C ARG A 163 0.98 2.09 -19.00
N LEU A 164 0.56 0.82 -19.06
CA LEU A 164 -0.85 0.45 -18.94
C LEU A 164 -1.41 0.84 -17.56
N LEU A 165 -0.74 0.46 -16.48
CA LEU A 165 -1.17 0.79 -15.11
C LEU A 165 -1.17 2.30 -14.85
N GLU A 166 -0.16 3.02 -15.37
CA GLU A 166 -0.06 4.48 -15.30
C GLU A 166 -1.25 5.14 -16.00
N SER A 167 -1.66 4.64 -17.18
CA SER A 167 -2.83 5.14 -17.91
C SER A 167 -4.15 4.91 -17.17
N TRP A 168 -4.19 3.93 -16.26
CA TRP A 168 -5.32 3.70 -15.35
C TRP A 168 -5.22 4.49 -14.04
N GLY A 169 -4.33 5.48 -13.98
CA GLY A 169 -4.18 6.38 -12.84
C GLY A 169 -3.45 5.79 -11.65
N MET A 170 -2.89 4.58 -11.76
CA MET A 170 -2.11 3.99 -10.67
C MET A 170 -0.76 4.67 -10.56
N ARG A 171 -0.48 5.25 -9.39
CA ARG A 171 0.79 5.93 -9.09
C ARG A 171 1.54 5.19 -7.98
N PRO A 172 2.74 4.65 -8.25
CA PRO A 172 3.57 4.09 -7.20
C PRO A 172 4.16 5.22 -6.33
N GLY A 173 4.22 4.98 -5.02
CA GLY A 173 4.99 5.82 -4.09
C GLY A 173 6.46 5.42 -4.02
N LEU A 174 6.77 4.18 -4.41
CA LEU A 174 8.11 3.59 -4.47
C LEU A 174 8.17 2.63 -5.66
N VAL A 175 9.33 2.50 -6.29
CA VAL A 175 9.63 1.42 -7.25
C VAL A 175 10.84 0.63 -6.79
N MET A 176 10.88 -0.65 -7.14
CA MET A 176 12.02 -1.52 -6.90
C MET A 176 12.04 -2.64 -7.93
N GLY A 177 13.19 -3.26 -8.16
CA GLY A 177 13.32 -4.39 -9.07
C GLY A 177 13.95 -5.60 -8.41
N HIS A 178 14.09 -6.70 -9.16
CA HIS A 178 14.96 -7.80 -8.79
C HIS A 178 15.95 -8.04 -9.93
N SER A 179 17.24 -7.80 -9.66
CA SER A 179 18.29 -7.84 -10.68
C SER A 179 17.92 -7.00 -11.92
N VAL A 180 17.69 -7.62 -13.09
CA VAL A 180 17.34 -6.92 -14.34
C VAL A 180 16.11 -6.02 -14.20
N GLY A 181 15.13 -6.38 -13.36
CA GLY A 181 13.95 -5.54 -13.14
C GLY A 181 14.28 -4.16 -12.56
N GLU A 182 15.47 -3.97 -11.98
CA GLU A 182 15.89 -2.63 -11.53
C GLU A 182 16.24 -1.70 -12.70
N LEU A 183 16.60 -2.21 -13.87
CA LEU A 183 16.71 -1.39 -15.09
C LEU A 183 15.32 -0.90 -15.53
N SER A 184 14.28 -1.73 -15.38
CA SER A 184 12.89 -1.29 -15.54
C SER A 184 12.52 -0.22 -14.52
N ALA A 185 12.87 -0.41 -13.24
CA ALA A 185 12.65 0.58 -12.18
C ALA A 185 13.38 1.92 -12.45
N ALA A 186 14.63 1.87 -12.94
CA ALA A 186 15.40 3.04 -13.33
C ALA A 186 14.77 3.79 -14.50
N HIS A 187 14.27 3.05 -15.51
CA HIS A 187 13.57 3.65 -16.64
C HIS A 187 12.27 4.35 -16.21
N VAL A 188 11.40 3.64 -15.49
CA VAL A 188 10.08 4.20 -15.12
C VAL A 188 10.18 5.35 -14.11
N SER A 189 11.25 5.40 -13.31
CA SER A 189 11.54 6.53 -12.43
C SER A 189 12.18 7.72 -13.15
N GLY A 190 12.56 7.59 -14.42
CA GLY A 190 13.18 8.65 -15.22
C GLY A 190 14.69 8.82 -15.00
N VAL A 191 15.35 7.85 -14.36
CA VAL A 191 16.82 7.83 -14.23
C VAL A 191 17.47 7.45 -15.56
N LEU A 192 16.87 6.49 -16.27
CA LEU A 192 17.30 6.11 -17.61
C LEU A 192 16.18 6.46 -18.60
N ASP A 193 16.53 7.10 -19.71
CA ASP A 193 15.60 7.19 -20.82
C ASP A 193 15.41 5.82 -21.50
N LEU A 194 14.50 5.72 -22.46
CA LEU A 194 14.18 4.43 -23.07
C LEU A 194 15.35 3.86 -23.89
N ALA A 195 16.07 4.69 -24.62
CA ALA A 195 17.16 4.26 -25.50
C ALA A 195 18.34 3.77 -24.67
N ASP A 196 18.71 4.51 -23.62
CA ASP A 196 19.79 4.17 -22.72
C ASP A 196 19.47 2.90 -21.89
N ALA A 197 18.23 2.79 -21.40
CA ALA A 197 17.79 1.57 -20.70
C ALA A 197 17.82 0.35 -21.63
N ALA A 198 17.35 0.49 -22.88
CA ALA A 198 17.37 -0.57 -23.87
C ALA A 198 18.80 -1.02 -24.19
N LEU A 199 19.73 -0.07 -24.40
CA LEU A 199 21.14 -0.34 -24.62
C LEU A 199 21.74 -1.13 -23.44
N LEU A 200 21.55 -0.67 -22.20
CA LEU A 200 22.09 -1.35 -21.01
C LEU A 200 21.53 -2.76 -20.84
N VAL A 201 20.21 -2.94 -21.00
CA VAL A 201 19.57 -4.26 -20.85
C VAL A 201 20.11 -5.25 -21.89
N VAL A 202 20.20 -4.84 -23.16
CA VAL A 202 20.70 -5.70 -24.24
C VAL A 202 22.18 -6.01 -24.05
N MET A 203 23.02 -5.01 -23.75
CA MET A 203 24.45 -5.22 -23.56
C MET A 203 24.75 -6.06 -22.33
N ARG A 204 24.01 -5.88 -21.23
CA ARG A 204 24.08 -6.74 -20.05
C ARG A 204 23.76 -8.19 -20.40
N GLY A 205 22.63 -8.42 -21.06
CA GLY A 205 22.20 -9.76 -21.45
C GLY A 205 23.21 -10.47 -22.36
N ARG A 206 23.67 -9.78 -23.40
CA ARG A 206 24.65 -10.29 -24.38
C ARG A 206 26.00 -10.61 -23.74
N LEU A 207 26.55 -9.68 -22.96
CA LEU A 207 27.86 -9.87 -22.34
C LEU A 207 27.83 -10.97 -21.28
N MET A 208 26.74 -11.08 -20.50
CA MET A 208 26.55 -12.19 -19.57
C MET A 208 26.42 -13.54 -20.29
N GLN A 209 25.73 -13.57 -21.43
CA GLN A 209 25.55 -14.79 -22.24
C GLN A 209 26.86 -15.27 -22.88
N ALA A 210 27.80 -14.37 -23.14
CA ALA A 210 29.10 -14.67 -23.76
C ALA A 210 30.18 -15.15 -22.77
N LEU A 211 29.89 -15.13 -21.46
CA LEU A 211 30.81 -15.65 -20.45
C LEU A 211 30.99 -17.16 -20.59
N PRO A 212 32.09 -17.73 -20.06
CA PRO A 212 32.27 -19.17 -20.06
C PRO A 212 31.19 -19.88 -19.21
N ASP A 213 30.79 -21.07 -19.68
CA ASP A 213 30.03 -22.02 -18.87
C ASP A 213 30.83 -22.46 -17.63
N GLY A 214 30.17 -23.15 -16.71
CA GLY A 214 30.79 -23.70 -15.48
C GLY A 214 30.31 -23.03 -14.19
N GLY A 215 29.45 -22.01 -14.30
CA GLY A 215 28.69 -21.49 -13.18
C GLY A 215 27.50 -22.38 -12.78
N ALA A 216 27.02 -22.19 -11.56
CA ALA A 216 25.72 -22.68 -11.11
C ALA A 216 25.10 -21.73 -10.06
N MET A 217 23.77 -21.76 -9.97
CA MET A 217 23.03 -21.04 -8.93
C MET A 217 22.06 -21.98 -8.20
N TYR A 218 21.97 -21.84 -6.89
CA TYR A 218 21.10 -22.66 -6.02
C TYR A 218 20.29 -21.78 -5.09
N ALA A 219 18.97 -21.94 -5.10
CA ALA A 219 18.11 -21.42 -4.05
C ALA A 219 18.15 -22.38 -2.85
N VAL A 220 18.45 -21.85 -1.66
CA VAL A 220 18.63 -22.63 -0.44
C VAL A 220 17.78 -22.08 0.70
N GLN A 221 17.23 -22.98 1.51
CA GLN A 221 16.51 -22.64 2.73
C GLN A 221 17.49 -22.43 3.88
N ALA A 222 18.13 -21.26 3.91
CA ALA A 222 19.08 -20.84 4.93
C ALA A 222 19.18 -19.30 4.98
N GLY A 223 19.62 -18.76 6.12
CA GLY A 223 19.86 -17.32 6.26
C GLY A 223 21.26 -16.89 5.79
N GLU A 224 21.43 -15.63 5.39
CA GLU A 224 22.72 -15.11 4.92
C GLU A 224 23.84 -15.28 5.98
N GLN A 225 23.54 -14.99 7.25
CA GLN A 225 24.51 -15.13 8.35
C GLN A 225 24.91 -16.59 8.62
N GLU A 226 24.00 -17.54 8.42
CA GLU A 226 24.27 -18.98 8.54
C GLU A 226 25.20 -19.46 7.42
N LEU A 227 25.04 -18.91 6.21
CA LEU A 227 25.82 -19.28 5.04
C LEU A 227 27.21 -18.64 5.01
N ARG A 228 27.38 -17.45 5.59
CA ARG A 228 28.63 -16.66 5.55
C ARG A 228 29.90 -17.45 5.87
N PRO A 229 29.95 -18.33 6.90
CA PRO A 229 31.15 -19.14 7.19
C PRO A 229 31.44 -20.24 6.16
N LEU A 230 30.48 -20.56 5.29
CA LEU A 230 30.58 -21.56 4.24
C LEU A 230 31.00 -20.96 2.90
N LEU A 231 30.95 -19.63 2.76
CA LEU A 231 31.33 -18.94 1.54
C LEU A 231 32.86 -18.89 1.42
N GLY A 232 33.39 -19.54 0.39
CA GLY A 232 34.78 -19.35 -0.04
C GLY A 232 34.87 -18.30 -1.16
N GLU A 233 36.06 -18.10 -1.73
CA GLU A 233 36.28 -17.14 -2.82
C GLU A 233 35.48 -17.46 -4.09
N GLN A 234 35.17 -18.75 -4.31
CA GLN A 234 34.47 -19.22 -5.52
C GLN A 234 32.94 -19.20 -5.39
N VAL A 235 32.39 -18.81 -4.25
CA VAL A 235 30.94 -18.77 -3.99
C VAL A 235 30.54 -17.41 -3.46
N SER A 236 29.59 -16.78 -4.13
CA SER A 236 28.94 -15.53 -3.72
C SER A 236 27.49 -15.79 -3.33
N VAL A 237 26.95 -14.90 -2.49
CA VAL A 237 25.50 -14.76 -2.35
C VAL A 237 25.03 -13.90 -3.52
N ALA A 238 24.13 -14.43 -4.35
CA ALA A 238 23.56 -13.71 -5.47
C ALA A 238 22.31 -12.92 -5.11
N ALA A 239 21.50 -13.44 -4.19
CA ALA A 239 20.30 -12.76 -3.71
C ALA A 239 19.94 -13.20 -2.29
N VAL A 240 19.50 -12.25 -1.48
CA VAL A 240 18.83 -12.48 -0.21
C VAL A 240 17.35 -12.19 -0.44
N ASN A 241 16.57 -13.24 -0.72
CA ASN A 241 15.16 -13.13 -1.09
C ASN A 241 14.22 -13.14 0.13
N GLY A 242 14.69 -13.65 1.26
CA GLY A 242 13.99 -13.63 2.54
C GLY A 242 14.92 -14.05 3.70
N PRO A 243 14.49 -13.93 4.96
CA PRO A 243 15.31 -14.26 6.13
C PRO A 243 15.86 -15.70 6.14
N GLY A 244 15.15 -16.64 5.53
CA GLY A 244 15.56 -18.03 5.36
C GLY A 244 15.61 -18.49 3.90
N SER A 245 15.72 -17.56 2.95
CA SER A 245 15.67 -17.83 1.51
C SER A 245 16.78 -17.06 0.80
N VAL A 246 17.87 -17.76 0.47
CA VAL A 246 19.07 -17.18 -0.14
C VAL A 246 19.41 -17.91 -1.43
N VAL A 247 19.98 -17.20 -2.41
CA VAL A 247 20.51 -17.78 -3.64
C VAL A 247 22.04 -17.73 -3.62
N LEU A 248 22.67 -18.89 -3.70
CA LEU A 248 24.11 -19.04 -3.88
C LEU A 248 24.47 -19.06 -5.36
N SER A 249 25.62 -18.50 -5.72
CA SER A 249 26.10 -18.40 -7.09
C SER A 249 27.62 -18.45 -7.17
N GLY A 250 28.17 -19.19 -8.14
CA GLY A 250 29.61 -19.31 -8.31
C GLY A 250 30.01 -20.53 -9.13
N ALA A 251 31.25 -21.00 -8.94
CA ALA A 251 31.75 -22.20 -9.61
C ALA A 251 30.90 -23.43 -9.24
N ARG A 252 30.50 -24.22 -10.23
CA ARG A 252 29.51 -25.30 -10.07
C ARG A 252 29.87 -26.27 -8.96
N GLU A 253 31.11 -26.73 -8.93
CA GLU A 253 31.60 -27.70 -7.95
C GLU A 253 31.56 -27.11 -6.54
N ALA A 254 32.03 -25.88 -6.38
CA ALA A 254 32.08 -25.20 -5.08
C ALA A 254 30.69 -24.92 -4.51
N VAL A 255 29.75 -24.43 -5.34
CA VAL A 255 28.36 -24.18 -4.90
C VAL A 255 27.65 -25.49 -4.56
N SER A 256 27.87 -26.55 -5.36
CA SER A 256 27.22 -27.86 -5.14
C SER A 256 27.64 -28.48 -3.80
N VAL A 257 28.90 -28.34 -3.38
CA VAL A 257 29.34 -28.82 -2.06
C VAL A 257 28.54 -28.20 -0.91
N ILE A 258 28.27 -26.89 -0.97
CA ILE A 258 27.47 -26.20 0.06
C ILE A 258 26.01 -26.65 -0.04
N ALA A 259 25.47 -26.74 -1.25
CA ALA A 259 24.11 -27.19 -1.52
C ALA A 259 23.85 -28.62 -0.99
N ASP A 260 24.75 -29.55 -1.26
CA ASP A 260 24.67 -30.95 -0.80
C ASP A 260 24.78 -31.05 0.71
N ARG A 261 25.66 -30.23 1.32
CA ARG A 261 25.76 -30.15 2.79
C ARG A 261 24.46 -29.70 3.44
N LEU A 262 23.80 -28.68 2.88
CA LEU A 262 22.52 -28.18 3.38
C LEU A 262 21.40 -29.22 3.15
N ALA A 263 21.39 -29.88 2.00
CA ALA A 263 20.44 -30.96 1.71
C ALA A 263 20.59 -32.14 2.69
N ALA A 264 21.82 -32.52 3.02
CA ALA A 264 22.12 -33.55 4.03
C ALA A 264 21.64 -33.17 5.44
N GLN A 265 21.47 -31.88 5.72
CA GLN A 265 20.88 -31.36 6.96
C GLN A 265 19.34 -31.25 6.89
N GLY A 266 18.72 -31.75 5.82
CA GLY A 266 17.27 -31.70 5.61
C GLY A 266 16.74 -30.34 5.14
N ARG A 267 17.61 -29.41 4.74
CA ARG A 267 17.19 -28.11 4.17
C ARG A 267 16.69 -28.29 2.75
N ARG A 268 15.69 -27.50 2.34
CA ARG A 268 15.27 -27.42 0.94
C ARG A 268 16.35 -26.73 0.12
N VAL A 269 16.72 -27.36 -1.00
CA VAL A 269 17.74 -26.89 -1.93
C VAL A 269 17.22 -27.12 -3.35
N ARG A 270 17.30 -26.10 -4.21
CA ARG A 270 16.86 -26.18 -5.60
C ARG A 270 17.88 -25.52 -6.51
N ARG A 271 18.43 -26.28 -7.45
CA ARG A 271 19.24 -25.73 -8.54
C ARG A 271 18.36 -24.86 -9.45
N LEU A 272 18.83 -23.67 -9.78
CA LEU A 272 18.15 -22.78 -10.72
C LEU A 272 18.52 -23.17 -12.15
N ALA A 273 17.52 -23.16 -13.04
CA ALA A 273 17.69 -23.44 -14.46
C ALA A 273 18.25 -22.20 -15.18
N VAL A 274 19.51 -21.87 -14.89
CA VAL A 274 20.25 -20.76 -15.49
C VAL A 274 21.59 -21.27 -16.00
N SER A 275 22.07 -20.67 -17.09
CA SER A 275 23.34 -21.05 -17.75
C SER A 275 24.58 -20.56 -16.98
N HIS A 276 24.47 -19.42 -16.29
CA HIS A 276 25.59 -18.73 -15.66
C HIS A 276 25.36 -18.45 -14.17
N ALA A 277 26.45 -18.13 -13.48
CA ALA A 277 26.47 -17.76 -12.07
C ALA A 277 26.37 -16.24 -11.90
N PHE A 278 25.18 -15.67 -12.08
CA PHE A 278 24.95 -14.23 -11.93
C PHE A 278 25.25 -13.74 -10.51
N HIS A 279 25.63 -12.46 -10.35
CA HIS A 279 25.95 -11.85 -9.04
C HIS A 279 27.06 -12.59 -8.29
N SER A 280 28.12 -12.97 -9.02
CA SER A 280 29.27 -13.68 -8.47
C SER A 280 30.57 -13.21 -9.12
N ALA A 281 31.71 -13.69 -8.59
CA ALA A 281 33.04 -13.43 -9.18
C ALA A 281 33.13 -13.82 -10.66
N LEU A 282 32.32 -14.80 -11.10
CA LEU A 282 32.29 -15.22 -12.50
C LEU A 282 31.71 -14.15 -13.45
N MET A 283 31.13 -13.06 -12.93
CA MET A 283 30.73 -11.90 -13.75
C MET A 283 31.89 -10.92 -14.01
N GLU A 284 33.00 -10.99 -13.26
CA GLU A 284 34.11 -10.04 -13.36
C GLU A 284 34.67 -9.86 -14.79
N PRO A 285 34.82 -10.91 -15.62
CA PRO A 285 35.39 -10.76 -16.96
C PRO A 285 34.61 -9.84 -17.91
N MET A 286 33.30 -9.64 -17.69
CA MET A 286 32.49 -8.76 -18.54
C MET A 286 32.33 -7.34 -18.01
N LEU A 287 32.75 -7.05 -16.77
CA LEU A 287 32.46 -5.78 -16.10
C LEU A 287 33.11 -4.58 -16.78
N GLU A 288 34.34 -4.71 -17.29
CA GLU A 288 35.03 -3.61 -17.96
C GLU A 288 34.35 -3.22 -19.28
N GLN A 289 33.97 -4.22 -20.09
CA GLN A 289 33.23 -3.98 -21.33
C GLN A 289 31.85 -3.38 -21.06
N PHE A 290 31.16 -3.87 -20.04
CA PHE A 290 29.87 -3.32 -19.65
C PHE A 290 30.00 -1.89 -19.10
N ARG A 291 31.05 -1.60 -18.33
CA ARG A 291 31.34 -0.26 -17.83
C ARG A 291 31.50 0.75 -18.96
N ALA A 292 32.25 0.39 -20.01
CA ALA A 292 32.46 1.26 -21.16
C ALA A 292 31.13 1.68 -21.82
N VAL A 293 30.14 0.77 -21.89
CA VAL A 293 28.79 1.08 -22.37
C VAL A 293 28.04 1.97 -21.37
N ALA A 294 28.11 1.64 -20.08
CA ALA A 294 27.40 2.39 -19.04
C ALA A 294 27.95 3.83 -18.83
N ASP A 295 29.19 4.09 -19.21
CA ASP A 295 29.78 5.44 -19.22
C ASP A 295 29.21 6.34 -20.34
N GLU A 296 28.57 5.76 -21.36
CA GLU A 296 27.94 6.51 -22.47
C GLU A 296 26.50 6.94 -22.18
N VAL A 297 25.90 6.39 -21.12
CA VAL A 297 24.48 6.56 -20.76
C VAL A 297 24.27 7.77 -19.86
N TYR A 298 23.23 8.54 -20.13
CA TYR A 298 22.86 9.68 -19.28
C TYR A 298 22.00 9.25 -18.09
N ALA A 299 22.44 9.59 -16.88
CA ALA A 299 21.69 9.37 -15.66
C ALA A 299 20.90 10.61 -15.23
N GLY A 300 19.58 10.54 -15.32
CA GLY A 300 18.63 11.50 -14.76
C GLY A 300 18.47 11.35 -13.23
N ARG A 301 17.57 12.14 -12.65
CA ARG A 301 17.17 12.02 -11.24
C ARG A 301 15.85 11.27 -11.12
N PRO A 302 15.68 10.38 -10.12
CA PRO A 302 14.44 9.62 -9.96
C PRO A 302 13.28 10.54 -9.59
N ALA A 303 12.26 10.60 -10.44
CA ALA A 303 10.98 11.25 -10.18
C ALA A 303 10.08 10.42 -9.24
N ILE A 304 10.32 9.11 -9.19
CA ILE A 304 9.69 8.17 -8.25
C ILE A 304 10.80 7.58 -7.38
N PRO A 305 10.68 7.61 -6.04
CA PRO A 305 11.69 7.02 -5.17
C PRO A 305 11.98 5.55 -5.50
N VAL A 306 13.28 5.22 -5.69
CA VAL A 306 13.74 3.89 -6.06
C VAL A 306 14.47 3.24 -4.88
N ILE A 307 14.22 1.95 -4.64
CA ILE A 307 14.98 1.14 -3.69
C ILE A 307 16.03 0.34 -4.47
N SER A 308 17.29 0.48 -4.06
CA SER A 308 18.45 -0.16 -4.69
C SER A 308 18.53 -1.65 -4.36
N ASN A 309 18.83 -2.49 -5.35
CA ASN A 309 19.14 -3.90 -5.08
C ASN A 309 20.44 -4.09 -4.30
N VAL A 310 21.40 -3.18 -4.45
CA VAL A 310 22.73 -3.32 -3.83
C VAL A 310 22.66 -3.04 -2.34
N THR A 311 21.88 -2.03 -1.93
CA THR A 311 21.82 -1.58 -0.53
C THR A 311 20.56 -2.01 0.21
N GLY A 312 19.48 -2.33 -0.50
CA GLY A 312 18.16 -2.54 0.09
C GLY A 312 17.52 -1.28 0.69
N GLN A 313 18.05 -0.10 0.33
CA GLN A 313 17.61 1.21 0.81
C GLN A 313 17.32 2.13 -0.38
N LEU A 314 16.86 3.37 -0.14
CA LEU A 314 16.75 4.36 -1.21
C LEU A 314 18.08 4.54 -1.94
N VAL A 315 17.98 4.72 -3.25
CA VAL A 315 19.13 4.97 -4.13
C VAL A 315 19.92 6.21 -3.70
N ALA A 316 21.24 6.14 -3.81
CA ALA A 316 22.16 7.25 -3.52
C ALA A 316 22.39 8.12 -4.77
N GLU A 317 23.20 9.18 -4.65
CA GLU A 317 23.46 10.14 -5.74
C GLU A 317 24.17 9.52 -6.96
N ASP A 318 24.88 8.41 -6.77
CA ASP A 318 25.58 7.67 -7.82
C ASP A 318 24.67 6.72 -8.62
N TYR A 319 23.38 6.65 -8.30
CA TYR A 319 22.44 5.81 -9.01
C TYR A 319 22.28 6.23 -10.47
N GLY A 320 22.41 5.25 -11.38
CA GLY A 320 22.46 5.48 -12.82
C GLY A 320 23.89 5.56 -13.39
N SER A 321 24.92 5.72 -12.54
CA SER A 321 26.32 5.71 -12.99
C SER A 321 26.82 4.31 -13.40
N ALA A 322 27.87 4.26 -14.20
CA ALA A 322 28.55 3.00 -14.53
C ALA A 322 29.05 2.25 -13.29
N ASP A 323 29.56 2.96 -12.27
CA ASP A 323 29.99 2.37 -10.99
C ASP A 323 28.84 1.67 -10.25
N TYR A 324 27.64 2.27 -10.30
CA TYR A 324 26.46 1.62 -9.75
C TYR A 324 26.10 0.35 -10.52
N TRP A 325 26.02 0.42 -11.84
CA TRP A 325 25.60 -0.74 -12.64
C TRP A 325 26.61 -1.89 -12.66
N VAL A 326 27.91 -1.59 -12.56
CA VAL A 326 28.95 -2.61 -12.37
C VAL A 326 28.79 -3.33 -11.03
N ARG A 327 28.57 -2.60 -9.93
CA ARG A 327 28.27 -3.21 -8.62
C ARG A 327 26.97 -3.99 -8.65
N HIS A 328 25.94 -3.47 -9.29
CA HIS A 328 24.64 -4.13 -9.46
C HIS A 328 24.72 -5.50 -10.14
N ILE A 329 25.66 -5.69 -11.07
CA ILE A 329 25.91 -6.99 -11.72
C ILE A 329 26.65 -7.96 -10.79
N ARG A 330 27.52 -7.44 -9.92
CA ARG A 330 28.50 -8.22 -9.17
C ARG A 330 28.03 -8.57 -7.74
N GLU A 331 27.31 -7.68 -7.09
CA GLU A 331 26.91 -7.76 -5.69
C GLU A 331 25.53 -8.43 -5.51
N ALA A 332 25.25 -8.88 -4.29
CA ALA A 332 24.01 -9.58 -3.97
C ALA A 332 22.78 -8.67 -4.12
N VAL A 333 21.68 -9.21 -4.67
CA VAL A 333 20.38 -8.55 -4.66
C VAL A 333 19.77 -8.62 -3.25
N ARG A 334 19.71 -7.48 -2.57
CA ARG A 334 19.13 -7.25 -1.23
C ARG A 334 17.60 -7.13 -1.27
N PHE A 335 16.92 -8.13 -1.83
CA PHE A 335 15.46 -8.08 -2.03
C PHE A 335 14.69 -8.07 -0.71
N ALA A 336 15.05 -8.93 0.25
CA ALA A 336 14.42 -8.98 1.57
C ALA A 336 14.54 -7.64 2.32
N ASP A 337 15.72 -7.03 2.27
CA ASP A 337 15.99 -5.73 2.87
C ASP A 337 15.16 -4.62 2.18
N SER A 338 15.03 -4.69 0.86
CA SER A 338 14.19 -3.76 0.08
C SER A 338 12.71 -3.86 0.45
N VAL A 339 12.18 -5.07 0.64
CA VAL A 339 10.80 -5.30 1.08
C VAL A 339 10.59 -4.76 2.51
N ALA A 340 11.52 -5.04 3.42
CA ALA A 340 11.47 -4.54 4.78
C ALA A 340 11.53 -3.00 4.84
N PHE A 341 12.40 -2.39 4.02
CA PHE A 341 12.48 -0.93 3.88
C PHE A 341 11.18 -0.34 3.32
N ALA A 342 10.63 -0.92 2.25
CA ALA A 342 9.38 -0.45 1.67
C ALA A 342 8.24 -0.46 2.70
N HIS A 343 8.12 -1.56 3.46
CA HIS A 343 7.13 -1.68 4.52
C HIS A 343 7.34 -0.64 5.64
N SER A 344 8.58 -0.45 6.12
CA SER A 344 8.87 0.57 7.14
C SER A 344 8.64 2.01 6.64
N ALA A 345 8.76 2.23 5.33
CA ALA A 345 8.42 3.49 4.67
C ALA A 345 6.91 3.69 4.42
N GLY A 346 6.05 2.78 4.93
CA GLY A 346 4.60 2.86 4.89
C GLY A 346 3.94 2.17 3.70
N ALA A 347 4.65 1.29 2.99
CA ALA A 347 4.04 0.48 1.92
C ALA A 347 3.08 -0.57 2.49
N THR A 348 1.88 -0.63 1.92
CA THR A 348 0.88 -1.66 2.27
C THR A 348 0.40 -2.45 1.06
N ARG A 349 0.80 -2.04 -0.15
CA ARG A 349 0.39 -2.66 -1.41
C ARG A 349 1.60 -2.83 -2.30
N PHE A 350 1.88 -4.05 -2.73
CA PHE A 350 2.94 -4.40 -3.66
C PHE A 350 2.30 -4.93 -4.94
N VAL A 351 2.63 -4.33 -6.07
CA VAL A 351 2.17 -4.76 -7.39
C VAL A 351 3.39 -5.25 -8.14
N GLU A 352 3.47 -6.56 -8.38
CA GLU A 352 4.51 -7.14 -9.23
C GLU A 352 4.15 -6.87 -10.70
N VAL A 353 4.88 -5.93 -11.30
CA VAL A 353 4.68 -5.44 -12.66
C VAL A 353 5.56 -6.27 -13.59
N GLY A 354 5.04 -7.38 -14.10
CA GLY A 354 5.77 -8.32 -14.93
C GLY A 354 4.95 -9.57 -15.26
N PRO A 355 5.53 -10.54 -16.00
CA PRO A 355 4.78 -11.65 -16.59
C PRO A 355 4.40 -12.78 -15.61
N ALA A 356 4.84 -12.74 -14.35
CA ALA A 356 4.65 -13.80 -13.37
C ALA A 356 4.39 -13.28 -11.95
N GLY A 357 4.35 -14.20 -10.97
CA GLY A 357 4.09 -13.89 -9.56
C GLY A 357 5.13 -14.39 -8.57
N GLY A 358 6.39 -14.48 -9.01
CA GLY A 358 7.47 -15.04 -8.20
C GLY A 358 7.87 -14.13 -7.04
N LEU A 359 7.93 -12.82 -7.28
CA LEU A 359 8.27 -11.86 -6.22
C LEU A 359 7.12 -11.66 -5.23
N THR A 360 5.88 -11.80 -5.68
CA THR A 360 4.67 -11.75 -4.85
C THR A 360 4.79 -12.75 -3.71
N SER A 361 5.13 -14.01 -4.00
CA SER A 361 5.28 -15.03 -2.96
C SER A 361 6.43 -14.72 -1.99
N LEU A 362 7.53 -14.15 -2.47
CA LEU A 362 8.65 -13.75 -1.61
C LEU A 362 8.29 -12.57 -0.68
N ILE A 363 7.48 -11.63 -1.17
CA ILE A 363 6.97 -10.50 -0.38
C ILE A 363 6.00 -11.00 0.69
N GLU A 364 5.07 -11.89 0.32
CA GLU A 364 4.12 -12.51 1.26
C GLU A 364 4.85 -13.30 2.36
N GLU A 365 5.88 -14.07 2.00
CA GLU A 365 6.71 -14.80 2.97
C GLU A 365 7.46 -13.83 3.91
N SER A 366 8.06 -12.78 3.35
CA SER A 366 8.84 -11.80 4.12
C SER A 366 7.97 -10.95 5.07
N LEU A 367 6.70 -10.74 4.71
CA LEU A 367 5.74 -9.89 5.42
C LEU A 367 4.53 -10.68 5.94
N ALA A 368 4.69 -11.98 6.23
CA ALA A 368 3.60 -12.88 6.60
C ALA A 368 2.76 -12.42 7.82
N GLN A 369 3.36 -11.62 8.70
CA GLN A 369 2.70 -11.08 9.90
C GLN A 369 2.17 -9.65 9.72
N ALA A 370 2.42 -9.02 8.56
CA ALA A 370 2.00 -7.66 8.28
C ALA A 370 0.68 -7.64 7.49
N SER A 371 -0.13 -6.60 7.70
CA SER A 371 -1.36 -6.39 6.93
C SER A 371 -1.03 -5.70 5.61
N VAL A 372 -0.42 -6.45 4.69
CA VAL A 372 -0.08 -5.99 3.34
C VAL A 372 -0.77 -6.85 2.28
N VAL A 373 -0.87 -6.31 1.07
CA VAL A 373 -1.29 -7.09 -0.11
C VAL A 373 -0.15 -7.09 -1.12
N ALA A 374 0.13 -8.25 -1.71
CA ALA A 374 1.01 -8.39 -2.85
C ALA A 374 0.22 -9.02 -4.00
N VAL A 375 0.33 -8.47 -5.21
CA VAL A 375 -0.44 -8.94 -6.37
C VAL A 375 0.42 -8.96 -7.64
N PRO A 376 0.41 -10.06 -8.41
CA PRO A 376 1.04 -10.10 -9.70
C PRO A 376 0.10 -9.60 -10.79
N THR A 377 0.63 -8.77 -11.68
CA THR A 377 -0.11 -8.23 -12.81
C THR A 377 -0.45 -9.28 -13.86
N LEU A 378 0.43 -10.25 -14.09
CA LEU A 378 0.20 -11.37 -15.02
C LEU A 378 0.53 -12.71 -14.38
N ARG A 379 -0.09 -13.77 -14.92
CA ARG A 379 0.26 -15.16 -14.67
C ARG A 379 0.01 -15.99 -15.93
N LYS A 380 0.90 -16.95 -16.19
CA LYS A 380 0.83 -17.85 -17.35
C LYS A 380 -0.42 -18.75 -17.38
N ASP A 381 -1.06 -18.97 -16.23
CA ASP A 381 -2.16 -19.93 -16.05
C ASP A 381 -3.55 -19.38 -16.38
N ARG A 382 -3.65 -18.13 -16.84
CA ARG A 382 -4.93 -17.45 -17.10
C ARG A 382 -4.80 -16.38 -18.19
N PRO A 383 -5.91 -15.93 -18.79
CA PRO A 383 -5.89 -14.85 -19.79
C PRO A 383 -5.27 -13.56 -19.23
N GLU A 384 -4.46 -12.87 -20.03
CA GLU A 384 -3.73 -11.68 -19.59
C GLU A 384 -4.66 -10.52 -19.20
N PRO A 385 -5.73 -10.21 -19.97
CA PRO A 385 -6.70 -9.17 -19.59
C PRO A 385 -7.37 -9.45 -18.25
N PHE A 386 -7.65 -10.72 -17.95
CA PHE A 386 -8.25 -11.12 -16.68
C PHE A 386 -7.26 -10.94 -15.52
N ALA A 387 -6.00 -11.37 -15.72
CA ALA A 387 -4.95 -11.23 -14.71
C ALA A 387 -4.71 -9.76 -14.34
N VAL A 388 -4.53 -8.88 -15.33
CA VAL A 388 -4.14 -7.49 -15.07
C VAL A 388 -5.28 -6.69 -14.44
N VAL A 389 -6.53 -6.86 -14.90
CA VAL A 389 -7.69 -6.18 -14.30
C VAL A 389 -7.97 -6.75 -12.90
N GLY A 390 -7.78 -8.06 -12.69
CA GLY A 390 -7.86 -8.67 -11.37
C GLY A 390 -6.82 -8.13 -10.39
N ALA A 391 -5.57 -7.93 -10.82
CA ALA A 391 -4.52 -7.34 -10.00
C ALA A 391 -4.86 -5.90 -9.59
N VAL A 392 -5.36 -5.09 -10.52
CA VAL A 392 -5.84 -3.73 -10.27
C VAL A 392 -7.00 -3.73 -9.28
N ALA A 393 -7.96 -4.64 -9.45
CA ALA A 393 -9.08 -4.83 -8.53
C ALA A 393 -8.62 -5.13 -7.09
N GLN A 394 -7.69 -6.08 -6.93
CA GLN A 394 -7.12 -6.45 -5.63
C GLN A 394 -6.36 -5.28 -4.97
N ALA A 395 -5.58 -4.52 -5.73
CA ALA A 395 -4.91 -3.32 -5.21
C ALA A 395 -5.93 -2.22 -4.82
N PHE A 396 -6.97 -2.02 -5.64
CA PHE A 396 -8.00 -1.01 -5.45
C PHE A 396 -8.85 -1.23 -4.20
N VAL A 397 -9.25 -2.47 -3.91
CA VAL A 397 -10.01 -2.78 -2.69
C VAL A 397 -9.19 -2.58 -1.42
N ARG A 398 -7.85 -2.48 -1.54
CA ARG A 398 -6.92 -2.11 -0.47
C ARG A 398 -6.52 -0.64 -0.48
N GLY A 399 -7.17 0.18 -1.31
CA GLY A 399 -7.01 1.63 -1.30
C GLY A 399 -6.02 2.17 -2.33
N ALA A 400 -5.55 1.38 -3.30
CA ALA A 400 -4.83 1.96 -4.44
C ALA A 400 -5.73 2.91 -5.23
N GLY A 401 -5.17 4.04 -5.68
CA GLY A 401 -5.84 4.94 -6.61
C GLY A 401 -5.92 4.30 -7.99
N VAL A 402 -7.14 4.17 -8.52
CA VAL A 402 -7.42 3.62 -9.85
C VAL A 402 -8.51 4.48 -10.48
N ASP A 403 -8.26 4.92 -11.71
CA ASP A 403 -9.27 5.52 -12.57
C ASP A 403 -9.99 4.43 -13.35
N TRP A 404 -11.07 3.91 -12.75
CA TRP A 404 -11.88 2.87 -13.36
C TRP A 404 -12.60 3.32 -14.64
N ALA A 405 -12.82 4.62 -14.85
CA ALA A 405 -13.37 5.11 -16.10
C ALA A 405 -12.36 4.88 -17.25
N SER A 406 -11.06 5.10 -16.99
CA SER A 406 -9.99 4.78 -17.93
C SER A 406 -9.81 3.27 -18.13
N VAL A 407 -9.96 2.44 -17.09
CA VAL A 407 -9.93 0.96 -17.22
C VAL A 407 -11.04 0.46 -18.17
N LEU A 408 -12.23 1.06 -18.10
CA LEU A 408 -13.41 0.66 -18.87
C LEU A 408 -13.62 1.48 -20.16
N ALA A 409 -12.74 2.42 -20.50
CA ALA A 409 -12.93 3.34 -21.63
C ALA A 409 -13.08 2.60 -22.98
N GLY A 410 -12.38 1.48 -23.16
CA GLY A 410 -12.47 0.66 -24.37
C GLY A 410 -13.77 -0.15 -24.51
N CYS A 411 -14.63 -0.16 -23.48
CA CYS A 411 -15.87 -0.94 -23.47
C CYS A 411 -17.07 -0.18 -24.05
N GLY A 412 -16.93 1.11 -24.39
CA GLY A 412 -17.99 1.88 -25.07
C GLY A 412 -19.26 2.16 -24.24
N GLY A 413 -19.19 2.03 -22.92
CA GLY A 413 -20.36 2.05 -22.04
C GLY A 413 -21.10 3.40 -22.00
N GLN A 414 -22.42 3.34 -22.03
CA GLN A 414 -23.34 4.44 -21.79
C GLN A 414 -23.86 4.42 -20.35
N ARG A 415 -24.34 5.58 -19.87
CA ARG A 415 -24.94 5.68 -18.54
C ARG A 415 -26.36 5.11 -18.55
N VAL A 416 -26.62 4.15 -17.67
CA VAL A 416 -27.94 3.54 -17.43
C VAL A 416 -28.41 3.80 -16.01
N GLY A 417 -29.73 3.75 -15.82
CA GLY A 417 -30.33 3.80 -14.49
C GLY A 417 -29.91 2.58 -13.67
N LEU A 418 -29.35 2.81 -12.48
CA LEU A 418 -28.93 1.76 -11.56
C LEU A 418 -29.66 1.92 -10.21
N PRO A 419 -29.77 0.86 -9.38
CA PRO A 419 -30.36 0.94 -8.04
C PRO A 419 -29.64 1.96 -7.14
N THR A 420 -30.40 2.60 -6.25
CA THR A 420 -29.86 3.49 -5.21
C THR A 420 -29.19 2.69 -4.10
N TYR A 421 -28.50 3.41 -3.20
CA TYR A 421 -27.74 2.83 -2.10
C TYR A 421 -28.57 1.91 -1.19
N ALA A 422 -28.01 0.76 -0.85
CA ALA A 422 -28.57 -0.19 0.12
C ALA A 422 -28.39 0.30 1.57
N PHE A 423 -29.29 1.18 2.03
CA PHE A 423 -29.31 1.61 3.43
C PHE A 423 -29.60 0.43 4.38
N ALA A 424 -28.74 0.28 5.39
CA ALA A 424 -29.00 -0.57 6.55
C ALA A 424 -29.92 0.21 7.50
N HIS A 425 -31.23 -0.04 7.40
CA HIS A 425 -32.20 0.66 8.22
C HIS A 425 -32.21 0.11 9.65
N GLU A 426 -31.99 0.99 10.61
CA GLU A 426 -32.25 0.74 12.02
C GLU A 426 -33.39 1.63 12.49
N ARG A 427 -34.21 1.10 13.41
CA ARG A 427 -35.32 1.88 13.97
C ARG A 427 -34.77 2.82 15.03
N PHE A 428 -34.64 4.08 14.68
CA PHE A 428 -34.41 5.15 15.63
C PHE A 428 -35.77 5.75 16.06
N TRP A 429 -36.15 5.51 17.31
CA TRP A 429 -37.35 6.10 17.91
C TRP A 429 -37.04 6.53 19.34
N LEU A 430 -37.52 7.70 19.76
CA LEU A 430 -37.43 8.11 21.15
C LEU A 430 -38.28 7.14 21.98
N ALA A 431 -37.66 6.40 22.90
CA ALA A 431 -38.43 5.59 23.84
C ALA A 431 -39.35 6.53 24.63
N ASP A 432 -40.63 6.16 24.78
CA ASP A 432 -41.61 6.88 25.59
C ASP A 432 -41.13 6.92 27.05
N ARG A 433 -40.33 7.95 27.37
CA ARG A 433 -40.08 8.42 28.74
C ARG A 433 -40.73 9.77 28.98
N PHE A 434 -41.66 10.19 28.13
CA PHE A 434 -42.65 11.17 28.51
C PHE A 434 -43.81 10.41 29.14
N GLY A 435 -43.70 10.18 30.45
CA GLY A 435 -44.86 9.84 31.26
C GLY A 435 -45.96 10.85 30.97
N VAL A 436 -47.18 10.34 30.76
CA VAL A 436 -48.40 11.10 30.54
C VAL A 436 -48.44 12.29 31.50
N GLY A 437 -48.22 13.52 31.02
CA GLY A 437 -48.28 14.68 31.89
C GLY A 437 -47.64 16.00 31.47
N GLN A 438 -47.00 16.15 30.31
CA GLN A 438 -46.57 17.49 29.86
C GLN A 438 -46.70 17.65 28.35
N GLN A 439 -47.71 18.43 27.93
CA GLN A 439 -47.76 19.01 26.59
C GLN A 439 -46.60 19.99 26.45
N VAL A 440 -45.66 19.68 25.55
CA VAL A 440 -44.77 20.70 24.98
C VAL A 440 -45.09 20.77 23.50
N CYS A 441 -45.63 21.92 23.09
CA CYS A 441 -45.99 22.19 21.70
C CYS A 441 -44.73 22.24 20.83
N VAL A 442 -44.65 21.36 19.84
CA VAL A 442 -43.57 21.38 18.84
C VAL A 442 -43.91 22.43 17.78
N GLY A 443 -43.41 23.64 17.99
CA GLY A 443 -43.61 24.72 17.04
C GLY A 443 -42.68 25.88 17.33
N GLN A 444 -41.36 25.66 17.29
CA GLN A 444 -40.37 26.76 17.19
C GLN A 444 -38.91 26.26 17.12
N VAL A 445 -38.52 25.41 16.16
CA VAL A 445 -37.12 25.41 15.68
C VAL A 445 -37.08 24.92 14.23
N LEU A 446 -37.44 25.80 13.29
CA LEU A 446 -37.05 25.68 11.89
C LEU A 446 -36.49 27.03 11.46
N ALA A 447 -35.26 27.31 11.89
CA ALA A 447 -34.35 28.28 11.29
C ALA A 447 -33.00 28.18 12.02
N ASP A 448 -32.08 27.38 11.50
CA ASP A 448 -30.74 27.89 11.15
C ASP A 448 -29.91 26.80 10.44
N GLU A 449 -29.33 27.17 9.30
CA GLU A 449 -28.26 26.40 8.67
C GLU A 449 -26.93 26.75 9.34
N ALA A 450 -26.09 25.76 9.69
CA ALA A 450 -24.69 26.02 10.02
C ALA A 450 -23.76 24.81 9.84
N GLY A 451 -22.56 25.09 9.32
CA GLY A 451 -21.54 24.17 8.80
C GLY A 451 -20.64 23.43 9.83
N PRO A 452 -19.37 23.08 9.49
CA PRO A 452 -18.61 21.95 10.06
C PRO A 452 -18.10 22.09 11.51
N GLY A 453 -18.61 23.03 12.32
CA GLY A 453 -18.23 23.24 13.73
C GLY A 453 -19.08 22.49 14.76
N ALA A 454 -20.11 21.76 14.33
CA ALA A 454 -21.11 21.18 15.23
C ALA A 454 -20.62 19.96 16.05
N HIS A 455 -19.58 19.25 15.60
CA HIS A 455 -19.14 18.01 16.26
C HIS A 455 -18.39 18.23 17.58
N GLU A 456 -17.59 19.30 17.72
CA GLU A 456 -16.89 19.61 18.98
C GLU A 456 -17.83 20.20 20.03
N ALA A 457 -18.80 21.04 19.62
CA ALA A 457 -19.82 21.59 20.51
C ALA A 457 -20.80 20.50 21.02
N ALA A 458 -21.16 19.53 20.17
CA ALA A 458 -22.00 18.40 20.55
C ALA A 458 -21.29 17.47 21.55
N GLY A 459 -19.98 17.20 21.37
CA GLY A 459 -19.20 16.41 22.33
C GLY A 459 -19.09 17.07 23.71
N ALA A 460 -18.90 18.39 23.76
CA ALA A 460 -18.90 19.15 25.00
C ALA A 460 -20.28 19.18 25.70
N ALA A 461 -21.37 19.30 24.94
CA ALA A 461 -22.73 19.28 25.47
C ALA A 461 -23.14 17.90 26.02
N VAL A 462 -22.70 16.81 25.38
CA VAL A 462 -22.92 15.42 25.86
C VAL A 462 -22.14 15.16 27.15
N GLY A 463 -20.87 15.58 27.21
CA GLY A 463 -20.04 15.46 28.42
C GLY A 463 -20.58 16.23 29.62
N GLN A 464 -21.07 17.45 29.41
CA GLN A 464 -21.74 18.25 30.45
C GLN A 464 -23.05 17.59 30.93
N GLY A 465 -23.77 16.90 30.03
CA GLY A 465 -24.99 16.16 30.37
C GLY A 465 -24.78 14.94 31.27
N PHE A 466 -23.60 14.31 31.24
CA PHE A 466 -23.25 13.21 32.15
C PHE A 466 -22.84 13.72 33.53
N ALA A 467 -21.97 14.74 33.59
CA ALA A 467 -21.56 15.36 34.85
C ALA A 467 -22.76 15.94 35.64
N ALA A 468 -23.73 16.55 34.96
CA ALA A 468 -24.95 17.07 35.58
C ALA A 468 -25.86 15.96 36.16
N ARG A 469 -25.90 14.76 35.56
CA ARG A 469 -26.66 13.61 36.10
C ARG A 469 -26.05 13.05 37.39
N LEU A 470 -24.74 13.21 37.57
CA LEU A 470 -24.05 12.75 38.78
C LEU A 470 -24.26 13.68 39.98
N GLN A 471 -24.49 14.98 39.76
CA GLN A 471 -24.59 16.00 40.83
C GLN A 471 -25.77 15.81 41.81
N GLY A 472 -26.76 14.97 41.47
CA GLY A 472 -27.91 14.66 42.33
C GLY A 472 -27.83 13.32 43.08
N LEU A 473 -26.75 12.56 42.89
CA LEU A 473 -26.56 11.21 43.45
C LEU A 473 -25.60 11.24 44.65
N SER A 474 -25.78 10.32 45.60
CA SER A 474 -24.80 10.11 46.68
C SER A 474 -23.47 9.58 46.14
N ASP A 475 -22.37 9.74 46.88
CA ASP A 475 -21.04 9.30 46.43
C ASP A 475 -21.00 7.82 46.03
N ALA A 476 -21.73 6.96 46.75
CA ALA A 476 -21.84 5.53 46.44
C ALA A 476 -22.61 5.28 45.13
N GLU A 477 -23.66 6.07 44.86
CA GLU A 477 -24.45 5.98 43.62
C GLU A 477 -23.70 6.54 42.41
N GLN A 478 -22.90 7.61 42.61
CA GLN A 478 -22.01 8.14 41.57
C GLN A 478 -20.94 7.11 41.18
N GLN A 479 -20.31 6.47 42.16
CA GLN A 479 -19.30 5.44 41.91
C GLN A 479 -19.90 4.23 41.16
N ALA A 480 -21.08 3.76 41.57
CA ALA A 480 -21.79 2.68 40.88
C ALA A 480 -22.16 3.05 39.44
N ALA A 481 -22.61 4.29 39.19
CA ALA A 481 -22.99 4.76 37.86
C ALA A 481 -21.78 4.86 36.91
N VAL A 482 -20.65 5.38 37.38
CA VAL A 482 -19.42 5.49 36.57
C VAL A 482 -18.83 4.10 36.31
N LEU A 483 -18.83 3.21 37.30
CA LEU A 483 -18.37 1.83 37.12
C LEU A 483 -19.21 1.08 36.09
N ALA A 484 -20.54 1.19 36.16
CA ALA A 484 -21.44 0.57 35.19
C ALA A 484 -21.15 1.06 33.75
N MET A 485 -20.93 2.36 33.57
CA MET A 485 -20.53 2.94 32.28
C MET A 485 -19.20 2.36 31.77
N VAL A 486 -18.17 2.30 32.62
CA VAL A 486 -16.86 1.78 32.22
C VAL A 486 -16.97 0.32 31.79
N CYS A 487 -17.72 -0.50 32.54
CA CYS A 487 -17.97 -1.90 32.17
C CYS A 487 -18.73 -2.02 30.85
N GLU A 488 -19.80 -1.25 30.65
CA GLU A 488 -20.60 -1.28 29.41
C GLU A 488 -19.75 -0.94 28.17
N HIS A 489 -18.97 0.15 28.23
CA HIS A 489 -18.16 0.56 27.09
C HIS A 489 -16.94 -0.33 26.87
N THR A 490 -16.41 -0.94 27.92
CA THR A 490 -15.38 -1.97 27.78
C THR A 490 -15.95 -3.20 27.09
N ALA A 491 -17.14 -3.67 27.47
CA ALA A 491 -17.80 -4.80 26.84
C ALA A 491 -18.10 -4.54 25.36
N ALA A 492 -18.59 -3.34 25.02
CA ALA A 492 -18.86 -2.92 23.65
C ALA A 492 -17.60 -2.89 22.78
N VAL A 493 -16.48 -2.41 23.32
CA VAL A 493 -15.18 -2.36 22.61
C VAL A 493 -14.59 -3.77 22.41
N LEU A 494 -14.89 -4.70 23.32
CA LEU A 494 -14.50 -6.11 23.21
C LEU A 494 -15.49 -6.94 22.38
N GLY A 495 -16.54 -6.33 21.81
CA GLY A 495 -17.53 -7.02 21.00
C GLY A 495 -18.37 -8.05 21.78
N ARG A 496 -18.58 -7.83 23.09
CA ARG A 496 -19.41 -8.70 23.93
C ARG A 496 -20.84 -8.15 24.02
N ASP A 497 -21.80 -8.89 23.47
CA ASP A 497 -23.23 -8.52 23.51
C ASP A 497 -23.85 -8.86 24.88
N GLY A 498 -24.27 -7.82 25.61
CA GLY A 498 -25.46 -7.75 26.47
C GLY A 498 -25.69 -8.69 27.67
N ALA A 499 -24.93 -9.77 27.88
CA ALA A 499 -25.24 -10.73 28.96
C ALA A 499 -24.04 -11.24 29.78
N ALA A 500 -22.79 -10.94 29.39
CA ALA A 500 -21.62 -11.24 30.20
C ALA A 500 -21.22 -9.99 31.01
N GLN A 501 -21.52 -9.99 32.31
CA GLN A 501 -21.00 -8.95 33.21
C GLN A 501 -19.48 -9.05 33.25
N LEU A 502 -18.80 -7.99 32.81
CA LEU A 502 -17.37 -7.84 33.05
C LEU A 502 -17.16 -7.75 34.56
N ASP A 503 -16.25 -8.58 35.07
CA ASP A 503 -15.84 -8.51 36.46
C ASP A 503 -15.11 -7.18 36.69
N ALA A 504 -15.65 -6.36 37.61
CA ALA A 504 -15.15 -5.04 37.93
C ALA A 504 -13.72 -5.06 38.51
N GLY A 505 -13.27 -6.21 39.03
CA GLY A 505 -11.91 -6.43 39.53
C GLY A 505 -10.95 -7.09 38.53
N GLN A 506 -11.45 -7.56 37.37
CA GLN A 506 -10.59 -8.21 36.37
C GLN A 506 -9.76 -7.18 35.60
N ALA A 507 -8.48 -7.50 35.38
CA ALA A 507 -7.61 -6.66 34.57
C ALA A 507 -8.09 -6.63 33.12
N PHE A 508 -8.06 -5.44 32.50
CA PHE A 508 -8.47 -5.24 31.11
C PHE A 508 -7.68 -6.12 30.13
N SER A 509 -6.39 -6.34 30.38
CA SER A 509 -5.55 -7.26 29.59
C SER A 509 -6.12 -8.68 29.57
N ASP A 510 -6.57 -9.16 30.72
CA ASP A 510 -7.07 -10.52 30.90
C ASP A 510 -8.49 -10.66 30.34
N ALA A 511 -9.24 -9.56 30.27
CA ALA A 511 -10.52 -9.46 29.58
C ALA A 511 -10.37 -9.39 28.04
N GLY A 512 -9.15 -9.21 27.52
CA GLY A 512 -8.84 -9.17 26.08
C GLY A 512 -8.66 -7.76 25.50
N LEU A 513 -8.44 -6.74 26.33
CA LEU A 513 -8.18 -5.38 25.88
C LEU A 513 -6.77 -5.28 25.26
N THR A 514 -6.71 -4.82 24.02
CA THR A 514 -5.47 -4.59 23.26
C THR A 514 -5.11 -3.10 23.26
N SER A 515 -3.91 -2.74 22.82
CA SER A 515 -3.52 -1.32 22.70
C SER A 515 -4.43 -0.51 21.77
N LEU A 516 -5.00 -1.13 20.72
CA LEU A 516 -5.93 -0.47 19.82
C LEU A 516 -7.31 -0.28 20.47
N SER A 517 -7.81 -1.32 21.15
CA SER A 517 -9.12 -1.26 21.80
C SER A 517 -9.11 -0.38 23.06
N ALA A 518 -7.98 -0.24 23.74
CA ALA A 518 -7.77 0.73 24.80
C ALA A 518 -7.91 2.20 24.31
N VAL A 519 -7.40 2.50 23.11
CA VAL A 519 -7.54 3.83 22.48
C VAL A 519 -8.99 4.11 22.10
N GLU A 520 -9.72 3.10 21.62
CA GLU A 520 -11.15 3.21 21.33
C GLU A 520 -11.99 3.45 22.60
N LEU A 521 -11.75 2.66 23.66
CA LEU A 521 -12.38 2.82 24.97
C LEU A 521 -12.15 4.24 25.51
N ARG A 522 -10.91 4.74 25.46
CA ARG A 522 -10.57 6.10 25.84
C ARG A 522 -11.37 7.15 25.06
N ASN A 523 -11.47 7.01 23.73
CA ASN A 523 -12.22 7.96 22.90
C ASN A 523 -13.71 7.99 23.25
N ARG A 524 -14.29 6.80 23.50
CA ARG A 524 -15.68 6.67 23.94
C ARG A 524 -15.91 7.34 25.29
N LEU A 525 -15.06 7.06 26.28
CA LEU A 525 -15.14 7.66 27.62
C LEU A 525 -14.94 9.19 27.59
N LYS A 526 -13.98 9.69 26.79
CA LYS A 526 -13.78 11.14 26.58
C LYS A 526 -15.03 11.81 26.02
N THR A 527 -15.67 11.18 25.05
CA THR A 527 -16.89 11.72 24.40
C THR A 527 -18.07 11.78 25.38
N LEU A 528 -18.19 10.80 26.27
CA LEU A 528 -19.31 10.69 27.20
C LEU A 528 -19.13 11.53 28.47
N THR A 529 -17.91 11.66 28.95
CA THR A 529 -17.61 12.33 30.22
C THR A 529 -17.05 13.74 30.04
N GLY A 530 -16.56 14.08 28.84
CA GLY A 530 -15.82 15.31 28.59
C GLY A 530 -14.40 15.34 29.18
N VAL A 531 -14.01 14.30 29.93
CA VAL A 531 -12.69 14.20 30.57
C VAL A 531 -11.64 13.84 29.52
N THR A 532 -10.56 14.62 29.47
CA THR A 532 -9.41 14.30 28.61
C THR A 532 -8.54 13.26 29.30
N LEU A 533 -8.46 12.07 28.71
CA LEU A 533 -7.69 10.93 29.22
C LEU A 533 -6.42 10.71 28.38
N SER A 534 -5.34 10.25 29.01
CA SER A 534 -4.11 9.88 28.32
C SER A 534 -4.30 8.63 27.46
N ALA A 535 -3.40 8.39 26.51
CA ALA A 535 -3.41 7.15 25.72
C ALA A 535 -3.09 5.89 26.56
N THR A 536 -2.48 6.07 27.75
CA THR A 536 -2.06 5.01 28.66
C THR A 536 -3.07 4.75 29.78
N THR A 537 -4.17 5.50 29.87
CA THR A 537 -5.08 5.48 31.03
C THR A 537 -5.62 4.07 31.37
N ALA A 538 -5.93 3.23 30.37
CA ALA A 538 -6.39 1.86 30.62
C ALA A 538 -5.28 0.90 31.11
N PHE A 539 -4.01 1.31 31.02
CA PHE A 539 -2.86 0.58 31.56
C PHE A 539 -2.43 1.12 32.93
N ASP A 540 -2.56 2.45 33.13
CA ASP A 540 -2.31 3.11 34.41
C ASP A 540 -3.39 2.74 35.45
N TYR A 541 -4.61 2.46 34.98
CA TYR A 541 -5.76 2.01 35.77
C TYR A 541 -6.29 0.69 35.18
N PRO A 542 -5.63 -0.45 35.45
CA PRO A 542 -5.82 -1.68 34.70
C PRO A 542 -7.15 -2.41 34.95
N THR A 543 -8.00 -1.96 35.88
CA THR A 543 -9.32 -2.57 36.12
C THR A 543 -10.47 -1.57 35.93
N PRO A 544 -11.70 -2.04 35.62
CA PRO A 544 -12.88 -1.19 35.54
C PRO A 544 -13.11 -0.33 36.79
N THR A 545 -12.89 -0.89 37.98
CA THR A 545 -13.01 -0.15 39.25
C THR A 545 -12.00 0.98 39.36
N GLN A 546 -10.73 0.70 39.07
CA GLN A 546 -9.66 1.70 39.16
C GLN A 546 -9.85 2.84 38.13
N LEU A 547 -10.31 2.51 36.93
CA LEU A 547 -10.59 3.50 35.89
C LEU A 547 -11.82 4.35 36.24
N ALA A 548 -12.85 3.75 36.83
CA ALA A 548 -14.04 4.47 37.30
C ALA A 548 -13.71 5.47 38.43
N ASP A 549 -12.89 5.06 39.40
CA ASP A 549 -12.44 5.94 40.49
C ASP A 549 -11.60 7.11 39.96
N HIS A 550 -10.71 6.84 39.01
CA HIS A 550 -9.92 7.87 38.34
C HIS A 550 -10.79 8.88 37.59
N LEU A 551 -11.79 8.42 36.84
CA LEU A 551 -12.73 9.28 36.12
C LEU A 551 -13.56 10.14 37.08
N LEU A 552 -14.05 9.55 38.16
CA LEU A 552 -14.85 10.28 39.15
C LEU A 552 -14.02 11.39 39.82
N SER A 553 -12.75 11.11 40.16
CA SER A 553 -11.84 12.13 40.70
C SER A 553 -11.62 13.32 39.74
N HIS A 554 -11.56 13.07 38.43
CA HIS A 554 -11.41 14.11 37.42
C HIS A 554 -12.70 14.93 37.24
N LEU A 555 -13.86 14.27 37.28
CA LEU A 555 -15.17 14.92 37.20
C LEU A 555 -15.43 15.82 38.41
N HIS A 556 -15.00 15.42 39.61
CA HIS A 556 -15.06 16.24 40.82
C HIS A 556 -14.06 17.40 40.81
N HIS A 557 -12.92 17.26 40.13
CA HIS A 557 -11.97 18.37 39.93
C HIS A 557 -12.44 19.39 38.89
N GLN A 558 -13.21 18.98 37.88
CA GLN A 558 -13.79 19.88 36.88
C GLN A 558 -15.07 20.58 37.36
N ASN A 559 -15.75 20.04 38.39
CA ASN A 559 -16.89 20.64 39.07
C ASN A 559 -16.74 20.48 40.60
N PRO A 560 -16.11 21.44 41.31
CA PRO A 560 -16.01 21.34 42.76
C PRO A 560 -17.42 21.36 43.37
N PRO A 561 -17.71 20.53 44.39
CA PRO A 561 -19.02 20.53 45.04
C PRO A 561 -19.28 21.92 45.64
N HIS A 562 -20.48 22.46 45.39
CA HIS A 562 -20.93 23.70 46.01
C HIS A 562 -20.87 23.57 47.55
N ARG A 563 -19.79 24.07 48.16
CA ARG A 563 -19.76 24.35 49.59
C ARG A 563 -20.68 25.55 49.83
N GLY A 564 -21.67 25.35 50.68
CA GLY A 564 -22.61 26.37 51.12
C GLY A 564 -21.89 27.65 51.52
N ASN A 565 -22.30 28.74 50.88
CA ASN A 565 -21.74 30.07 51.04
C ASN A 565 -22.36 30.70 52.31
N THR A 566 -21.63 30.72 53.43
CA THR A 566 -21.88 31.69 54.50
C THR A 566 -20.92 32.86 54.32
N PHE A 567 -21.48 33.99 53.88
CA PHE A 567 -20.78 35.25 53.70
C PHE A 567 -20.21 35.81 55.01
N SER A 568 -19.01 36.40 54.94
CA SER A 568 -18.76 37.70 55.58
C SER A 568 -17.62 38.47 54.93
N HIS A 569 -17.91 39.75 54.69
CA HIS A 569 -17.09 40.76 54.05
C HIS A 569 -15.80 41.08 54.84
N HIS A 570 -14.68 41.29 54.12
CA HIS A 570 -13.78 42.40 54.43
C HIS A 570 -12.95 42.83 53.20
N ARG A 571 -13.04 44.13 52.86
CA ARG A 571 -12.19 44.85 51.90
C ARG A 571 -10.74 44.89 52.39
N LEU A 572 -9.75 44.87 51.48
CA LEU A 572 -8.64 45.84 51.46
C LEU A 572 -7.71 45.71 50.23
N ARG A 573 -7.67 46.81 49.45
CA ARG A 573 -6.55 47.49 48.75
C ARG A 573 -5.37 46.71 48.13
N LEU A 574 -5.16 46.95 46.83
CA LEU A 574 -3.84 46.98 46.18
C LEU A 574 -3.16 48.37 46.36
N PRO A 575 -1.82 48.44 46.28
CA PRO A 575 -1.16 49.63 45.74
C PRO A 575 -0.16 49.30 44.61
N HIS A 576 -0.22 50.10 43.54
CA HIS A 576 0.89 50.34 42.61
C HIS A 576 1.97 51.21 43.28
N PRO A 577 3.20 51.22 42.73
CA PRO A 577 3.69 52.49 42.20
C PRO A 577 4.42 52.39 40.85
N ASN A 578 4.54 53.57 40.22
CA ASN A 578 4.99 53.88 38.87
C ASN A 578 6.42 54.55 38.93
N PRO A 579 6.97 55.23 37.89
CA PRO A 579 8.25 54.88 37.25
C PRO A 579 9.34 55.96 37.34
N THR A 580 10.59 55.68 36.92
CA THR A 580 11.51 56.72 36.41
C THR A 580 12.47 56.23 35.31
N SER A 581 12.56 57.07 34.28
CA SER A 581 13.38 57.17 33.05
C SER A 581 14.81 56.59 32.99
N ARG A 582 15.21 56.02 31.83
CA ARG A 582 15.93 56.69 30.71
C ARG A 582 16.27 55.70 29.56
N SER A 583 16.04 56.15 28.33
CA SER A 583 16.34 55.53 27.01
C SER A 583 17.84 55.72 26.59
N PRO A 584 18.38 55.19 25.46
CA PRO A 584 17.72 55.01 24.15
C PRO A 584 18.07 53.80 23.25
N ALA A 585 17.18 53.66 22.26
CA ALA A 585 17.14 52.96 20.97
C ALA A 585 18.42 52.45 20.28
N ILE A 586 18.29 51.29 19.63
CA ILE A 586 19.07 50.83 18.47
C ILE A 586 18.10 50.41 17.35
N ALA A 587 18.33 50.92 16.15
CA ALA A 587 17.55 50.74 14.92
C ALA A 587 17.99 49.50 14.09
N PRO A 588 17.17 49.02 13.13
CA PRO A 588 17.39 47.77 12.40
C PRO A 588 18.22 47.95 11.11
N THR A 589 18.90 46.87 10.69
CA THR A 589 19.82 46.74 9.55
C THR A 589 19.11 46.45 8.19
N PRO A 590 19.73 46.79 7.03
CA PRO A 590 19.11 46.78 5.70
C PRO A 590 19.37 45.49 4.85
N PRO A 591 18.69 45.31 3.69
CA PRO A 591 18.77 44.09 2.87
C PRO A 591 19.92 44.08 1.85
N LYS A 592 20.31 42.87 1.42
CA LYS A 592 21.41 42.54 0.49
C LYS A 592 21.08 42.82 -0.99
N PRO A 593 22.08 43.12 -1.86
CA PRO A 593 21.85 43.45 -3.27
C PRO A 593 21.88 42.25 -4.23
N HIS A 594 21.06 42.35 -5.28
CA HIS A 594 21.04 41.52 -6.48
C HIS A 594 22.32 41.67 -7.33
N ARG A 595 22.84 40.56 -7.86
CA ARG A 595 23.85 40.56 -8.93
C ARG A 595 23.20 40.26 -10.28
N CYS A 596 23.29 41.24 -11.17
CA CYS A 596 23.09 41.16 -12.61
C CYS A 596 24.38 40.58 -13.24
N ASN A 597 24.27 39.65 -14.18
CA ASN A 597 25.38 39.25 -15.05
C ASN A 597 24.88 39.23 -16.49
N ALA A 598 25.17 40.31 -17.22
CA ALA A 598 25.12 40.36 -18.66
C ALA A 598 26.54 40.16 -19.20
N ARG A 599 26.75 39.14 -20.04
CA ARG A 599 27.90 39.08 -20.96
C ARG A 599 27.38 38.92 -22.37
N THR A 600 27.62 39.96 -23.14
CA THR A 600 27.36 40.09 -24.57
C THR A 600 28.41 39.34 -25.39
N ARG A 601 27.92 38.84 -26.53
CA ARG A 601 28.64 38.16 -27.62
C ARG A 601 29.70 39.06 -28.27
N SER A 602 30.80 38.45 -28.73
CA SER A 602 31.49 38.88 -29.94
C SER A 602 31.84 37.67 -30.81
N SER A 603 31.08 37.46 -31.88
CA SER A 603 31.47 36.66 -33.03
C SER A 603 31.54 37.59 -34.24
N ARG A 604 32.64 37.54 -34.99
CA ARG A 604 32.75 38.06 -36.36
C ARG A 604 33.30 36.94 -37.25
N CYS A 605 32.63 36.79 -38.38
CA CYS A 605 32.88 35.85 -39.48
C CYS A 605 34.19 36.11 -40.23
N ALA A 606 34.72 35.05 -40.86
CA ALA A 606 34.97 34.90 -42.32
C ALA A 606 36.27 34.13 -42.60
N HIS A 607 36.19 32.82 -42.87
CA HIS A 607 36.39 32.22 -44.19
C HIS A 607 36.10 30.72 -44.17
#